data_AF-A0A520BGS6-F1
#
_entry.id   AF-A0A520BGS6-F1
#
_cell.length_a   1.000
_cell.length_b   1.000
_cell.length_c   1.000
_cell.angle_alpha   90.00
_cell.angle_beta   90.00
_cell.angle_gamma   90.00
#
_symmetry.space_group_name_H-M   'P 1'
#
loop_
_entity.id
_entity.type
_entity.pdbx_description
1 polymer ?
#
loop_
_entity_poly.entity_id
_entity_poly.type
_entity_poly.pdbx_seq_one_letter_code
_entity_poly.pdbx_strand_id
1 'polypeptide(L)'
;MTEIKLEDLSNEELLKREKMISAVTYTLAGMLLVLFALAMFLSFTKGFSALSVVPIALMPIVLINLGNIKKIKAERKLRGL
;
A
#
# COMPACT_ATOMS: atom_id res chain seq x y z
N MET A 1 4.92 0.38 19.21
CA MET A 1 4.35 1.63 18.66
C MET A 1 2.94 1.73 19.17
N THR A 2 2.57 2.84 19.82
CA THR A 2 1.21 3.08 20.27
C THR A 2 0.30 3.15 19.04
N GLU A 3 -0.71 2.28 18.96
CA GLU A 3 -1.68 2.38 17.86
C GLU A 3 -2.46 3.68 17.99
N ILE A 4 -2.28 4.59 17.04
CA ILE A 4 -3.09 5.81 16.95
C ILE A 4 -4.49 5.36 16.51
N LYS A 5 -5.46 5.52 17.40
CA LYS A 5 -6.88 5.31 17.12
C LYS A 5 -7.35 6.33 16.08
N LEU A 6 -8.16 5.89 15.11
CA LEU A 6 -8.63 6.78 14.04
C LEU A 6 -9.64 7.80 14.56
N GLU A 7 -10.36 7.42 15.61
CA GLU A 7 -11.38 8.20 16.30
C GLU A 7 -10.77 9.44 16.96
N ASP A 8 -9.51 9.36 17.43
CA ASP A 8 -8.81 10.43 18.12
C ASP A 8 -8.25 11.51 17.17
N LEU A 9 -8.25 11.27 15.85
CA LEU A 9 -7.75 12.22 14.86
C LEU A 9 -8.76 13.34 14.59
N SER A 10 -8.28 14.56 14.37
CA SER A 10 -9.12 15.62 13.77
C SER A 10 -9.48 15.28 12.32
N ASN A 11 -10.52 15.93 11.79
CA ASN A 11 -10.97 15.71 10.40
C ASN A 11 -9.86 16.00 9.39
N GLU A 12 -9.07 17.06 9.63
CA GLU A 12 -7.94 17.43 8.77
C GLU A 12 -6.83 16.38 8.80
N GLU A 13 -6.48 15.88 9.99
CA GLU A 13 -5.48 14.84 10.15
C GLU A 13 -5.92 13.53 9.50
N LEU A 14 -7.20 13.17 9.64
CA LEU A 14 -7.79 11.98 9.03
C LEU A 14 -7.71 12.05 7.50
N LEU A 15 -8.10 13.17 6.90
CA LEU A 15 -8.03 13.40 5.45
C LEU A 15 -6.59 13.42 4.93
N LYS A 16 -5.68 14.09 5.65
CA LYS A 16 -4.26 14.13 5.29
C LYS A 16 -3.64 12.73 5.36
N ARG A 17 -3.99 11.95 6.39
CA ARG A 17 -3.52 10.58 6.57
C ARG A 17 -4.03 9.65 5.48
N GLU A 18 -5.30 9.75 5.10
CA GLU A 18 -5.86 8.99 3.97
C GLU A 18 -5.09 9.28 2.67
N LYS A 19 -4.89 10.57 2.35
CA LYS A 19 -4.19 10.99 1.13
C LYS A 19 -2.75 10.47 1.12
N MET A 20 -2.04 10.61 2.24
CA MET A 20 -0.66 10.15 2.38
C MET A 20 -0.56 8.63 2.20
N ILE A 21 -1.35 7.85 2.95
CA ILE A 21 -1.30 6.38 2.88
C ILE A 21 -1.75 5.91 1.50
N SER A 22 -2.78 6.51 0.91
CA SER A 22 -3.24 6.15 -0.44
C SER A 22 -2.16 6.42 -1.49
N ALA A 23 -1.51 7.59 -1.46
CA ALA A 23 -0.43 7.92 -2.38
C ALA A 23 0.72 6.92 -2.28
N VAL A 24 1.23 6.68 -1.07
CA VAL A 24 2.34 5.74 -0.86
C VAL A 24 1.95 4.32 -1.29
N THR A 25 0.73 3.88 -0.98
CA THR A 25 0.26 2.52 -1.31
C THR A 25 0.12 2.32 -2.81
N TYR A 26 -0.45 3.28 -3.53
CA TYR A 26 -0.60 3.17 -4.98
C TYR A 26 0.74 3.30 -5.70
N THR A 27 1.65 4.15 -5.22
CA THR A 27 3.02 4.20 -5.75
C THR A 27 3.74 2.88 -5.51
N LEU A 28 3.66 2.31 -4.31
CA LEU A 28 4.26 1.00 -4.02
C LEU A 28 3.66 -0.09 -4.91
N ALA A 29 2.33 -0.16 -5.02
CA ALA A 29 1.66 -1.14 -5.87
C ALA A 29 2.08 -1.01 -7.34
N GLY A 30 2.13 0.22 -7.87
CA GLY A 30 2.60 0.49 -9.23
C GLY A 30 4.05 0.06 -9.44
N MET A 31 4.95 0.39 -8.51
CA MET A 31 6.35 -0.04 -8.57
C MET A 31 6.50 -1.56 -8.51
N LEU A 32 5.74 -2.25 -7.66
CA LEU A 32 5.77 -3.71 -7.57
C LEU A 32 5.25 -4.37 -8.85
N LEU A 33 4.23 -3.81 -9.50
CA LEU A 33 3.74 -4.29 -10.79
C LEU A 33 4.80 -4.15 -11.89
N VAL A 34 5.45 -2.98 -11.98
CA VAL A 34 6.56 -2.76 -12.92
C VAL A 34 7.71 -3.73 -12.64
N LEU A 35 8.09 -3.87 -11.36
CA LEU A 35 9.16 -4.78 -10.95
C LEU A 35 8.82 -6.24 -11.27
N PHE A 36 7.56 -6.66 -11.07
CA PHE A 36 7.11 -8.00 -11.40
C PHE A 36 7.17 -8.28 -12.90
N ALA A 37 6.74 -7.33 -13.73
CA ALA A 37 6.84 -7.45 -15.19
C ALA A 37 8.30 -7.56 -15.65
N LEU A 38 9.18 -6.72 -15.11
CA LEU A 38 10.62 -6.77 -15.42
C LEU A 38 11.28 -8.07 -14.93
N ALA A 39 10.95 -8.51 -13.71
CA ALA A 39 11.44 -9.76 -13.15
C ALA A 39 11.00 -10.96 -13.98
N MET A 40 9.76 -10.98 -14.46
CA MET A 40 9.24 -12.01 -15.35
C MET A 40 9.97 -12.00 -16.69
N PHE A 41 10.10 -10.84 -17.33
CA PHE A 41 10.84 -10.69 -18.58
C PHE A 41 12.30 -11.15 -18.47
N LEU A 42 12.99 -10.74 -17.41
CA LEU A 42 14.36 -11.16 -17.14
C LEU A 42 14.45 -12.66 -16.82
N SER A 43 13.47 -13.24 -16.12
CA SER A 43 13.47 -14.67 -15.82
C SER A 43 13.34 -15.53 -17.08
N PHE A 44 12.55 -15.08 -18.07
CA PHE A 44 12.42 -15.77 -19.36
C PHE A 44 13.61 -15.55 -20.30
N THR A 45 14.30 -14.41 -20.22
CA THR A 45 15.39 -14.06 -21.15
C THR A 45 16.79 -14.38 -20.62
N LYS A 46 16.99 -14.31 -19.30
CA LYS A 46 18.29 -14.45 -18.61
C LYS A 46 18.29 -15.52 -17.53
N GLY A 47 17.17 -16.20 -17.30
CA GLY A 47 17.02 -17.20 -16.26
C GLY A 47 16.59 -16.60 -14.91
N PHE A 48 16.15 -17.46 -14.01
CA PHE A 48 15.63 -17.07 -12.70
C PHE A 48 16.73 -16.47 -11.81
N SER A 49 16.37 -15.41 -11.07
CA SER A 49 17.16 -14.83 -10.00
C SER A 49 16.35 -14.82 -8.71
N ALA A 50 17.00 -14.99 -7.56
CA ALA A 50 16.35 -14.85 -6.25
C ALA A 50 15.68 -13.47 -6.09
N LEU A 51 16.22 -12.43 -6.75
CA LEU A 51 15.63 -11.09 -6.74
C LEU A 51 14.27 -11.02 -7.46
N SER A 52 13.96 -11.97 -8.35
CA SER A 52 12.66 -12.04 -9.03
C SER A 52 11.48 -12.28 -8.07
N VAL A 53 11.75 -12.76 -6.85
CA VAL A 53 10.73 -13.04 -5.82
C VAL A 53 10.38 -11.79 -5.00
N VAL A 54 11.23 -10.76 -5.00
CA VAL A 54 11.03 -9.51 -4.24
C VAL A 54 9.64 -8.90 -4.41
N PRO A 55 9.08 -8.73 -5.63
CA PRO A 55 7.74 -8.15 -5.78
C PRO A 55 6.65 -8.95 -5.07
N ILE A 56 6.79 -10.27 -4.99
CA ILE A 56 5.85 -11.16 -4.29
C ILE A 56 6.04 -11.04 -2.78
N ALA A 57 7.30 -11.04 -2.32
CA ALA A 57 7.63 -10.94 -0.90
C ALA A 57 7.14 -9.62 -0.26
N LEU A 58 7.08 -8.53 -1.04
CA LEU A 58 6.60 -7.22 -0.57
C LEU A 58 5.09 -7.00 -0.74
N MET A 59 4.38 -7.89 -1.43
CA MET A 59 2.93 -7.79 -1.65
C MET A 59 2.10 -7.65 -0.35
N PRO A 60 2.41 -8.33 0.77
CA PRO A 60 1.64 -8.19 2.01
C PRO A 60 1.55 -6.74 2.51
N ILE A 61 2.57 -5.92 2.27
CA ILE A 61 2.61 -4.52 2.70
C ILE A 61 1.50 -3.72 1.98
N VAL A 62 1.30 -3.96 0.68
CA VAL A 62 0.22 -3.32 -0.09
C VAL A 62 -1.13 -3.74 0.47
N LEU A 63 -1.34 -5.03 0.75
CA LEU A 63 -2.60 -5.54 1.29
C LEU A 63 -2.93 -4.95 2.66
N ILE A 64 -1.95 -4.88 3.56
CA ILE A 64 -2.09 -4.24 4.88
C ILE A 64 -2.48 -2.77 4.72
N ASN A 65 -1.79 -2.03 3.84
CA ASN A 65 -2.09 -0.62 3.63
C ASN A 65 -3.46 -0.39 2.99
N LEU A 66 -3.89 -1.25 2.06
CA LEU A 66 -5.25 -1.21 1.53
C LEU A 66 -6.30 -1.46 2.62
N GLY A 67 -6.02 -2.38 3.55
CA GLY A 67 -6.83 -2.58 4.75
C GLY A 67 -6.93 -1.32 5.60
N ASN A 68 -5.80 -0.64 5.83
CA ASN A 68 -5.76 0.61 6.59
C ASN A 68 -6.52 1.75 5.88
N ILE A 69 -6.41 1.87 4.56
CA ILE A 69 -7.17 2.84 3.75
C ILE A 69 -8.68 2.58 3.90
N LYS A 70 -9.11 1.30 3.86
CA LYS A 70 -10.53 0.95 4.07
C LYS A 70 -11.03 1.37 5.45
N LYS A 71 -10.24 1.17 6.51
CA LYS A 71 -10.58 1.61 7.87
C LYS A 71 -10.72 3.14 7.95
N ILE A 72 -9.78 3.89 7.37
CA ILE A 72 -9.84 5.35 7.33
C ILE A 72 -11.07 5.86 6.55
N LYS A 73 -11.39 5.22 5.42
CA LYS A 73 -12.59 5.55 4.64
C LYS A 73 -13.89 5.25 5.38
N ALA A 74 -13.92 4.16 6.16
CA ALA A 74 -15.06 3.84 6.99
C ALA A 74 -15.29 4.92 8.08
N GLU A 75 -14.21 5.35 8.73
CA GLU A 75 -14.28 6.43 9.74
C GLU A 75 -14.72 7.76 9.11
N ARG A 76 -14.17 8.13 7.95
CA ARG A 76 -14.63 9.31 7.19
C ARG A 76 -16.12 9.27 6.90
N LYS A 77 -16.61 8.13 6.40
CA LYS A 77 -18.03 7.95 6.10
C LYS A 77 -18.89 8.08 7.36
N LEU A 78 -18.43 7.55 8.50
CA LEU A 78 -19.11 7.68 9.78
C LEU A 78 -19.22 9.15 10.24
N ARG A 79 -18.22 9.98 9.91
CA ARG A 79 -18.20 11.42 10.19
C ARG A 79 -18.88 12.29 9.13
N GLY A 80 -19.35 11.71 8.03
CA GLY A 80 -19.94 12.46 6.92
C GLY A 80 -18.93 13.26 6.07
N LEU A 81 -17.68 12.79 5.97
CA LEU A 81 -16.56 13.40 5.23
C LEU A 81 -16.19 12.67 3.94
#